data_AF-A0A532CWM6-F1
#
_entry.id   AF-A0A532CWM6-F1
#
_cell.length_a   1.000
_cell.length_b   1.000
_cell.length_c   1.000
_cell.angle_alpha   90.00
_cell.angle_beta   90.00
_cell.angle_gamma   90.00
#
_symmetry.space_group_name_H-M   'P 1'
#
loop_
_entity.id
_entity.type
_entity.pdbx_description
1 polymer ?
#
loop_
_entity_poly.entity_id
_entity_poly.type
_entity_poly.pdbx_seq_one_letter_code
_entity_poly.pdbx_strand_id
1 'polypeptide(L)'
;MKTYLRLTTLAAFAAFSGAAFAQTDPHHPATDAPQAKIAMPAAKAMPGGSPEQCTTMMSTMQQMMPMMEKMAPMMQQMMPMMQQMMQGGTPQGGGMMPGGQGGVMHGNGMMNGKSMDTPNMPEASRVYMDAMKRMDALMQGLQAGDPDVAFVQTMIPHHQGAIEMARAVLQFGKDDQVKGWANQIITAQQAELAAMQEWLKQRAK
;
A
#
# COMPACT_ATOMS: atom_id res chain seq x y z
N MET A 1 -29.95 4.61 67.51
CA MET A 1 -29.35 3.26 67.38
C MET A 1 -29.34 2.88 65.90
N LYS A 2 -28.16 2.53 65.35
CA LYS A 2 -27.91 1.48 64.34
C LYS A 2 -28.70 1.53 63.00
N THR A 3 -28.17 1.51 61.78
CA THR A 3 -26.80 1.38 61.22
C THR A 3 -26.95 1.65 59.71
N TYR A 4 -25.97 2.30 59.09
CA TYR A 4 -25.84 2.39 57.63
C TYR A 4 -25.42 1.03 57.06
N LEU A 5 -26.12 0.51 56.04
CA LEU A 5 -25.62 -0.59 55.22
C LEU A 5 -25.48 -0.11 53.78
N ARG A 6 -24.26 0.30 53.44
CA ARG A 6 -23.81 0.45 52.05
C ARG A 6 -23.62 -0.97 51.50
N LEU A 7 -24.48 -1.39 50.58
CA LEU A 7 -24.25 -2.61 49.81
C LEU A 7 -23.58 -2.22 48.49
N THR A 8 -22.30 -2.59 48.42
CA THR A 8 -21.43 -2.56 47.25
C THR A 8 -22.00 -3.38 46.10
N THR A 9 -22.01 -2.75 44.93
CA THR A 9 -21.85 -3.28 43.57
C THR A 9 -21.64 -4.78 43.38
N LEU A 10 -22.46 -5.37 42.50
CA LEU A 10 -22.00 -6.43 41.59
C LEU A 10 -22.65 -6.20 40.21
N ALA A 11 -21.94 -5.54 39.30
CA ALA A 11 -22.29 -5.54 37.89
C ALA A 11 -21.83 -6.89 37.31
N ALA A 12 -22.78 -7.74 36.94
CA ALA A 12 -22.50 -8.97 36.21
C ALA A 12 -22.14 -8.61 34.75
N PHE A 13 -20.85 -8.44 34.48
CA PHE A 13 -20.31 -8.50 33.12
C PHE A 13 -20.35 -9.96 32.65
N ALA A 14 -21.36 -10.32 31.88
CA ALA A 14 -21.31 -11.55 31.09
C ALA A 14 -20.31 -11.32 29.94
N ALA A 15 -19.09 -11.79 30.12
CA ALA A 15 -18.13 -11.92 29.05
C ALA A 15 -18.61 -13.01 28.09
N PHE A 16 -19.15 -12.62 26.94
CA PHE A 16 -19.34 -13.55 25.83
C PHE A 16 -17.96 -13.74 25.17
N SER A 17 -17.24 -14.77 25.62
CA SER A 17 -16.03 -15.24 24.94
C SER A 17 -16.39 -15.63 23.52
N GLY A 18 -15.77 -14.95 22.54
CA GLY A 18 -15.93 -15.24 21.13
C GLY A 18 -15.49 -16.67 20.80
N ALA A 19 -16.43 -17.45 20.26
CA ALA A 19 -16.09 -18.56 19.38
C ALA A 19 -15.99 -17.98 17.97
N ALA A 20 -14.79 -17.56 17.58
CA ALA A 20 -14.50 -17.32 16.17
C ALA A 20 -14.48 -18.69 15.48
N PHE A 21 -15.49 -18.96 14.66
CA PHE A 21 -15.42 -20.05 13.68
C PHE A 21 -14.31 -19.67 12.69
N ALA A 22 -13.14 -20.29 12.83
CA ALA A 22 -12.10 -20.27 11.83
C ALA A 22 -12.61 -21.07 10.63
N GLN A 23 -13.09 -20.38 9.59
CA GLN A 23 -13.19 -20.99 8.27
C GLN A 23 -11.77 -21.17 7.75
N THR A 24 -11.40 -22.43 7.53
CA THR A 24 -10.13 -22.82 6.90
C THR A 24 -10.16 -22.34 5.45
N ASP A 25 -9.38 -21.31 5.15
CA ASP A 25 -9.08 -20.89 3.78
C ASP A 25 -8.01 -21.86 3.22
N PRO A 26 -8.28 -22.61 2.13
CA PRO A 26 -7.32 -23.57 1.58
C PRO A 26 -6.09 -22.93 0.92
N HIS A 27 -5.96 -21.60 0.89
CA HIS A 27 -4.87 -20.92 0.18
C HIS A 27 -3.72 -20.36 1.04
N HIS A 28 -3.70 -20.62 2.35
CA HIS A 28 -2.55 -20.29 3.21
C HIS A 28 -2.09 -21.49 4.06
N PRO A 29 -0.85 -22.00 3.89
CA PRO A 29 -0.29 -22.91 4.89
C PRO A 29 -0.02 -22.13 6.18
N ALA A 30 -0.69 -22.52 7.27
CA ALA A 30 -0.43 -22.01 8.61
C ALA A 30 1.02 -22.32 9.00
N THR A 31 1.81 -21.28 9.26
CA THR A 31 3.05 -21.42 10.05
C THR A 31 2.72 -21.05 11.48
N ASP A 32 2.53 -22.07 12.32
CA ASP A 32 2.37 -21.92 13.76
C ASP A 32 3.68 -21.44 14.41
N ALA A 33 3.66 -20.23 14.97
CA ALA A 33 4.59 -19.84 16.03
C ALA A 33 3.88 -18.88 17.01
N PRO A 34 4.02 -19.10 18.33
CA PRO A 34 3.27 -18.33 19.33
C PRO A 34 3.81 -16.91 19.50
N GLN A 35 2.92 -15.92 19.41
CA GLN A 35 3.24 -14.51 19.70
C GLN A 35 3.33 -14.28 21.22
N ALA A 36 4.54 -14.19 21.75
CA ALA A 36 4.79 -13.72 23.11
C ALA A 36 4.88 -12.18 23.13
N LYS A 37 4.07 -11.53 23.97
CA LYS A 37 4.10 -10.09 24.24
C LYS A 37 5.34 -9.73 25.06
N ILE A 38 6.17 -8.79 24.59
CA ILE A 38 7.17 -8.10 25.44
C ILE A 38 7.15 -6.59 25.12
N ALA A 39 7.03 -5.80 26.17
CA ALA A 39 7.03 -4.33 26.16
C ALA A 39 8.43 -3.75 25.89
N MET A 40 8.51 -2.57 25.27
CA MET A 40 9.72 -1.76 25.22
C MET A 40 9.76 -0.76 26.40
N PRO A 41 10.97 -0.39 26.90
CA PRO A 41 11.48 0.96 26.60
C PRO A 41 13.01 1.03 26.38
N ALA A 42 13.56 2.25 26.32
CA ALA A 42 14.48 2.73 25.27
C ALA A 42 16.02 2.66 25.49
N ALA A 43 16.71 2.51 24.33
CA ALA A 43 17.99 3.06 23.82
C ALA A 43 19.29 3.16 24.67
N LYS A 44 20.38 2.50 24.20
CA LYS A 44 21.64 3.14 23.67
C LYS A 44 22.72 2.12 23.24
N ALA A 45 23.55 2.55 22.27
CA ALA A 45 24.84 2.04 21.78
C ALA A 45 24.84 0.74 20.95
N MET A 46 25.18 0.89 19.65
CA MET A 46 25.58 -0.21 18.75
C MET A 46 26.89 -0.86 19.25
N PRO A 47 26.93 -2.18 19.51
CA PRO A 47 28.18 -2.92 19.58
C PRO A 47 28.40 -3.68 18.27
N GLY A 48 29.65 -3.68 17.82
CA GLY A 48 30.11 -4.33 16.59
C GLY A 48 29.64 -5.77 16.45
N GLY A 49 29.37 -6.14 15.20
CA GLY A 49 28.80 -7.42 14.86
C GLY A 49 29.66 -8.57 15.39
N SER A 50 28.99 -9.59 15.93
CA SER A 50 29.68 -10.78 16.43
C SER A 50 30.47 -11.44 15.29
N PRO A 51 31.55 -12.19 15.59
CA PRO A 51 32.28 -12.97 14.59
C PRO A 51 31.35 -13.84 13.72
N GLU A 52 30.26 -14.35 14.32
CA GLU A 52 29.22 -15.12 13.63
C GLU A 52 28.46 -14.30 12.58
N GLN A 53 28.20 -13.02 12.84
CA GLN A 53 27.58 -12.13 11.85
C GLN A 53 28.51 -11.85 10.67
N CYS A 54 29.81 -11.75 10.92
CA CYS A 54 30.82 -11.59 9.87
C CYS A 54 30.91 -12.86 9.00
N THR A 55 30.90 -14.05 9.62
CA THR A 55 30.86 -15.34 8.91
C THR A 55 29.55 -15.52 8.12
N THR A 56 28.42 -15.12 8.68
CA THR A 56 27.11 -15.19 8.01
C THR A 56 27.05 -14.26 6.79
N MET A 57 27.62 -13.06 6.91
CA MET A 57 27.68 -12.12 5.79
C MET A 57 28.62 -12.63 4.68
N MET A 58 29.75 -13.24 5.04
CA MET A 58 30.64 -13.89 4.07
C MET A 58 30.01 -15.12 3.40
N SER A 59 29.27 -15.97 4.14
CA SER A 59 28.56 -17.11 3.54
C SER A 59 27.44 -16.67 2.61
N THR A 60 26.75 -15.57 2.95
CA THR A 60 25.72 -14.96 2.10
C THR A 60 26.33 -14.45 0.79
N MET A 61 27.49 -13.78 0.84
CA MET A 61 28.20 -13.38 -0.38
C MET A 61 28.70 -14.59 -1.19
N GLN A 62 29.17 -15.65 -0.53
CA GLN A 62 29.56 -16.91 -1.17
C GLN A 62 28.37 -17.59 -1.88
N GLN A 63 27.16 -17.52 -1.32
CA GLN A 63 25.92 -18.02 -1.94
C GLN A 63 25.41 -17.15 -3.09
N MET A 64 25.74 -15.85 -3.10
CA MET A 64 25.36 -14.93 -4.18
C MET A 64 26.29 -15.00 -5.40
N MET A 65 27.53 -15.49 -5.24
CA MET A 65 28.46 -15.62 -6.37
C MET A 65 27.93 -16.45 -7.56
N PRO A 66 27.32 -17.65 -7.37
CA PRO A 66 26.76 -18.39 -8.51
C PRO A 66 25.53 -17.71 -9.13
N MET A 67 24.83 -16.82 -8.40
CA MET A 67 23.76 -16.00 -8.96
C MET A 67 24.33 -14.89 -9.86
N MET A 68 25.40 -14.23 -9.42
CA MET A 68 26.10 -13.23 -10.24
C MET A 68 26.78 -13.86 -11.46
N GLU A 69 27.33 -15.06 -11.34
CA GLU A 69 27.88 -15.82 -12.47
C GLU A 69 26.81 -16.19 -13.51
N LYS A 70 25.59 -16.52 -13.05
CA LYS A 70 24.44 -16.74 -13.93
C LYS A 70 23.85 -15.46 -14.53
N MET A 71 24.05 -14.30 -13.89
CA MET A 71 23.68 -12.98 -14.43
C MET A 71 24.74 -12.36 -15.34
N ALA A 72 25.99 -12.85 -15.28
CA ALA A 72 27.08 -12.40 -16.15
C ALA A 72 26.74 -12.49 -17.66
N PRO A 73 26.18 -13.59 -18.20
CA PRO A 73 25.81 -13.63 -19.61
C PRO A 73 24.67 -12.66 -19.95
N MET A 74 23.75 -12.38 -19.01
CA MET A 74 22.69 -11.39 -19.20
C MET A 74 23.25 -9.97 -19.29
N MET A 75 24.18 -9.59 -18.41
CA MET A 75 24.87 -8.29 -18.51
C MET A 75 25.75 -8.20 -19.76
N GLN A 76 26.40 -9.30 -20.16
CA GLN A 76 27.21 -9.38 -21.38
C GLN A 76 26.35 -9.23 -22.66
N GLN A 77 25.09 -9.67 -22.61
CA GLN A 77 24.12 -9.51 -23.70
C GLN A 77 23.45 -8.13 -23.71
N MET A 78 23.36 -7.46 -22.55
CA MET A 78 22.75 -6.13 -22.43
C MET A 78 23.71 -4.98 -22.79
N MET A 79 25.03 -5.19 -22.65
CA MET A 79 26.04 -4.21 -23.04
C MET A 79 25.99 -3.76 -24.51
N PRO A 80 25.92 -4.66 -25.52
CA PRO A 80 25.85 -4.23 -26.92
C PRO A 80 24.53 -3.52 -27.27
N MET A 81 23.41 -3.86 -26.61
CA MET A 81 22.13 -3.17 -26.80
C MET A 81 22.19 -1.72 -26.33
N MET A 82 22.82 -1.47 -25.18
CA MET A 82 23.00 -0.10 -24.67
C MET A 82 24.01 0.70 -25.52
N GLN A 83 25.04 0.02 -26.05
CA GLN A 83 25.99 0.62 -27.00
C GLN A 83 25.35 0.93 -28.36
N GLN A 84 24.33 0.18 -28.79
CA GLN A 84 23.57 0.46 -30.01
C GLN A 84 22.61 1.64 -29.82
N MET A 85 22.01 1.81 -28.63
CA MET A 85 21.21 2.99 -28.30
C MET A 85 22.06 4.28 -28.23
N MET A 86 23.33 4.20 -27.80
CA MET A 86 24.25 5.35 -27.89
C MET A 86 24.74 5.64 -29.31
N GLN A 87 24.91 4.62 -30.16
CA GLN A 87 25.38 4.79 -31.54
C GLN A 87 24.26 5.17 -32.53
N GLY A 88 22.99 4.99 -32.17
CA GLY A 88 21.83 5.40 -32.99
C GLY A 88 21.55 6.91 -33.00
N GLY A 89 22.40 7.72 -32.37
CA GLY A 89 22.21 9.17 -32.18
C GLY A 89 22.93 10.09 -33.17
N THR A 90 23.37 9.62 -34.34
CA THR A 90 23.93 10.51 -35.37
C THR A 90 23.05 10.49 -36.64
N PRO A 91 22.24 11.53 -36.90
CA PRO A 91 21.71 11.76 -38.22
C PRO A 91 22.87 12.18 -39.12
N GLN A 92 23.36 11.24 -39.92
CA GLN A 92 24.24 11.54 -41.03
C GLN A 92 23.38 12.08 -42.17
N GLY A 93 23.21 13.40 -42.22
CA GLY A 93 22.54 14.05 -43.35
C GLY A 93 22.08 15.49 -43.09
N GLY A 94 22.92 16.45 -43.48
CA GLY A 94 22.45 17.76 -43.98
C GLY A 94 22.73 18.99 -43.13
N GLY A 95 23.66 19.82 -43.63
CA GLY A 95 23.51 21.29 -43.65
C GLY A 95 23.78 22.08 -42.37
N MET A 96 24.89 22.81 -42.37
CA MET A 96 25.17 23.92 -41.45
C MET A 96 24.00 24.93 -41.36
N MET A 97 23.65 25.35 -40.14
CA MET A 97 23.39 26.76 -39.77
C MET A 97 23.71 26.99 -38.28
N PRO A 98 24.44 28.05 -37.90
CA PRO A 98 24.76 28.34 -36.50
C PRO A 98 23.83 29.41 -35.88
N GLY A 99 23.50 29.23 -34.60
CA GLY A 99 23.13 30.32 -33.70
C GLY A 99 21.74 30.24 -33.07
N GLY A 100 21.67 30.11 -31.74
CA GLY A 100 20.42 30.24 -31.00
C GLY A 100 20.43 29.64 -29.60
N GLN A 101 21.15 30.30 -28.69
CA GLN A 101 21.04 30.38 -27.22
C GLN A 101 20.20 29.35 -26.43
N GLY A 102 20.80 28.93 -25.31
CA GLY A 102 20.34 27.88 -24.40
C GLY A 102 18.92 28.02 -23.87
N GLY A 103 18.25 26.87 -23.82
CA GLY A 103 17.02 26.64 -23.07
C GLY A 103 17.21 25.44 -22.15
N VAL A 104 17.19 25.70 -20.85
CA VAL A 104 17.09 24.68 -19.79
C VAL A 104 15.82 23.85 -20.01
N MET A 105 15.96 22.57 -20.33
CA MET A 105 14.82 21.64 -20.34
C MET A 105 14.42 21.31 -18.89
N HIS A 106 13.47 22.06 -18.35
CA HIS A 106 12.61 21.59 -17.27
C HIS A 106 11.72 20.47 -17.84
N GLY A 107 12.00 19.23 -17.46
CA GLY A 107 11.19 18.06 -17.78
C GLY A 107 9.88 18.04 -16.98
N ASN A 108 8.99 19.01 -17.21
CA ASN A 108 7.58 18.86 -16.91
C ASN A 108 6.96 18.10 -18.08
N GLY A 109 6.89 16.77 -17.96
CA GLY A 109 6.09 15.93 -18.83
C GLY A 109 4.63 16.37 -18.74
N MET A 110 4.23 17.24 -19.65
CA MET A 110 2.86 17.64 -19.89
C MET A 110 2.08 16.39 -20.30
N MET A 111 1.41 15.74 -19.34
CA MET A 111 0.20 14.97 -19.62
C MET A 111 -0.78 15.95 -20.23
N ASN A 112 -0.76 16.04 -21.56
CA ASN A 112 -1.65 16.89 -22.32
C ASN A 112 -3.08 16.44 -21.96
N GLY A 113 -3.78 17.26 -21.18
CA GLY A 113 -5.14 17.06 -20.70
C GLY A 113 -6.14 17.10 -21.85
N LYS A 114 -6.07 16.13 -22.76
CA LYS A 114 -7.24 15.65 -23.47
C LYS A 114 -8.08 15.02 -22.37
N SER A 115 -9.14 15.73 -21.98
CA SER A 115 -10.28 15.12 -21.33
C SER A 115 -10.49 13.76 -21.98
N MET A 116 -10.49 12.70 -21.17
CA MET A 116 -10.98 11.41 -21.63
C MET A 116 -12.44 11.65 -21.99
N ASP A 117 -12.69 12.04 -23.22
CA ASP A 117 -14.03 12.12 -23.78
C ASP A 117 -14.50 10.66 -23.85
N THR A 118 -15.41 10.29 -22.94
CA THR A 118 -15.83 8.89 -22.69
C THR A 118 -17.19 8.50 -23.31
N PRO A 119 -17.48 8.70 -24.61
CA PRO A 119 -18.67 8.08 -25.19
C PRO A 119 -18.61 6.55 -25.26
N ASN A 120 -17.43 5.92 -25.18
CA ASN A 120 -17.26 4.50 -25.53
C ASN A 120 -16.45 3.66 -24.53
N MET A 121 -16.54 3.95 -23.23
CA MET A 121 -15.92 3.08 -22.21
C MET A 121 -16.92 2.12 -21.57
N PRO A 122 -16.51 0.87 -21.28
CA PRO A 122 -17.31 -0.06 -20.50
C PRO A 122 -17.74 0.57 -19.17
N GLU A 123 -18.96 0.27 -18.72
CA GLU A 123 -19.54 0.85 -17.52
C GLU A 123 -18.66 0.59 -16.28
N ALA A 124 -18.10 -0.61 -16.14
CA ALA A 124 -17.15 -0.94 -15.09
C ALA A 124 -15.94 0.01 -15.05
N SER A 125 -15.38 0.36 -16.23
CA SER A 125 -14.27 1.30 -16.33
C SER A 125 -14.66 2.71 -15.89
N ARG A 126 -15.91 3.14 -16.17
CA ARG A 126 -16.45 4.40 -15.66
C ARG A 126 -16.54 4.40 -14.13
N VAL A 127 -17.11 3.34 -13.54
CA VAL A 127 -17.21 3.23 -12.08
C VAL A 127 -15.84 3.25 -11.41
N TYR A 128 -14.85 2.54 -11.97
CA TYR A 128 -13.49 2.58 -11.43
C TYR A 128 -12.86 3.96 -11.50
N MET A 129 -13.01 4.70 -12.60
CA MET A 129 -12.50 6.07 -12.67
C MET A 129 -13.21 7.01 -11.71
N ASP A 130 -14.54 6.88 -11.56
CA ASP A 130 -15.29 7.68 -10.60
C ASP A 130 -14.85 7.40 -9.15
N ALA A 131 -14.56 6.14 -8.81
CA ALA A 131 -14.00 5.76 -7.52
C ALA A 131 -12.60 6.35 -7.31
N MET A 132 -11.71 6.25 -8.31
CA MET A 132 -10.37 6.86 -8.26
C MET A 132 -10.43 8.38 -8.12
N LYS A 133 -11.36 9.04 -8.81
CA LYS A 133 -11.56 10.50 -8.69
C LYS A 133 -12.03 10.91 -7.29
N ARG A 134 -12.82 10.08 -6.60
CA ARG A 134 -13.16 10.34 -5.19
C ARG A 134 -11.97 10.14 -4.28
N MET A 135 -11.05 9.24 -4.64
CA MET A 135 -9.80 9.09 -3.92
C MET A 135 -8.97 10.37 -4.00
N ASP A 136 -9.05 11.24 -5.01
CA ASP A 136 -8.34 12.54 -5.04
C ASP A 136 -8.58 13.41 -3.78
N ALA A 137 -9.70 13.20 -3.08
CA ALA A 137 -10.00 13.85 -1.79
C ALA A 137 -9.00 13.47 -0.67
N LEU A 138 -8.18 12.44 -0.85
CA LEU A 138 -7.10 12.02 0.06
C LEU A 138 -6.14 13.16 0.40
N MET A 139 -5.93 14.10 -0.53
CA MET A 139 -5.06 15.26 -0.33
C MET A 139 -5.58 16.25 0.72
N GLN A 140 -6.86 16.19 1.08
CA GLN A 140 -7.44 17.03 2.13
C GLN A 140 -7.01 16.57 3.52
N GLY A 141 -6.93 15.25 3.75
CA GLY A 141 -6.52 14.67 5.04
C GLY A 141 -5.07 14.99 5.39
N LEU A 142 -4.19 15.10 4.38
CA LEU A 142 -2.78 15.43 4.55
C LEU A 142 -2.52 16.85 5.11
N GLN A 143 -3.54 17.70 5.18
CA GLN A 143 -3.42 19.05 5.72
C GLN A 143 -3.56 19.10 7.25
N ALA A 144 -3.99 18.01 7.88
CA ALA A 144 -4.07 17.95 9.33
C ALA A 144 -2.68 17.95 9.98
N GLY A 145 -2.50 18.75 11.03
CA GLY A 145 -1.24 18.84 11.77
C GLY A 145 -0.98 17.64 12.69
N ASP A 146 -2.03 16.96 13.12
CA ASP A 146 -1.94 15.71 13.88
C ASP A 146 -1.84 14.52 12.90
N PRO A 147 -0.78 13.70 12.97
CA PRO A 147 -0.58 12.58 12.05
C PRO A 147 -1.65 11.49 12.14
N ASP A 148 -2.23 11.26 13.32
CA ASP A 148 -3.32 10.28 13.49
C ASP A 148 -4.59 10.79 12.81
N VAL A 149 -4.89 12.08 12.98
CA VAL A 149 -6.02 12.72 12.29
C VAL A 149 -5.79 12.73 10.78
N ALA A 150 -4.59 13.05 10.33
CA ALA A 150 -4.24 13.03 8.91
C ALA A 150 -4.42 11.64 8.29
N PHE A 151 -3.95 10.60 8.98
CA PHE A 151 -4.13 9.21 8.56
C PHE A 151 -5.61 8.85 8.43
N VAL A 152 -6.40 9.10 9.47
CA VAL A 152 -7.83 8.72 9.48
C VAL A 152 -8.62 9.52 8.43
N GLN A 153 -8.38 10.82 8.28
CA GLN A 153 -9.03 11.64 7.26
C GLN A 153 -8.65 11.23 5.84
N THR A 154 -7.44 10.71 5.63
CA THR A 154 -6.98 10.18 4.33
C THR A 154 -7.56 8.79 4.04
N MET A 155 -7.69 7.93 5.06
CA MET A 155 -8.17 6.57 4.90
C MET A 155 -9.68 6.46 4.68
N ILE A 156 -10.48 7.40 5.18
CA ILE A 156 -11.93 7.43 4.91
C ILE A 156 -12.26 7.46 3.40
N PRO A 157 -11.78 8.41 2.59
CA PRO A 157 -12.04 8.42 1.15
C PRO A 157 -11.36 7.27 0.41
N HIS A 158 -10.19 6.81 0.88
CA HIS A 158 -9.52 5.64 0.32
C HIS A 158 -10.40 4.38 0.43
N HIS A 159 -10.94 4.11 1.62
CA HIS A 159 -11.84 2.98 1.86
C HIS A 159 -13.14 3.07 1.07
N GLN A 160 -13.71 4.28 0.95
CA GLN A 160 -14.91 4.50 0.14
C GLN A 160 -14.67 4.15 -1.34
N GLY A 161 -13.55 4.60 -1.91
CA GLY A 161 -13.16 4.25 -3.28
C GLY A 161 -12.98 2.74 -3.47
N ALA A 162 -12.28 2.07 -2.55
CA ALA A 162 -12.06 0.64 -2.61
C ALA A 162 -13.37 -0.18 -2.48
N ILE A 163 -14.31 0.23 -1.63
CA ILE A 163 -15.65 -0.38 -1.52
C ILE A 163 -16.42 -0.24 -2.84
N GLU A 164 -16.35 0.93 -3.49
CA GLU A 164 -17.02 1.16 -4.78
C GLU A 164 -16.44 0.29 -5.90
N MET A 165 -15.11 0.17 -5.97
CA MET A 165 -14.45 -0.72 -6.91
C MET A 165 -14.81 -2.18 -6.65
N ALA A 166 -14.83 -2.62 -5.39
CA ALA A 166 -15.24 -3.98 -5.03
C ALA A 166 -16.69 -4.25 -5.47
N ARG A 167 -17.60 -3.29 -5.27
CA ARG A 167 -18.99 -3.40 -5.75
C ARG A 167 -19.09 -3.49 -7.28
N ALA A 168 -18.25 -2.76 -8.01
CA ALA A 168 -18.21 -2.85 -9.47
C ALA A 168 -17.78 -4.25 -9.94
N VAL A 169 -16.82 -4.89 -9.28
CA VAL A 169 -16.46 -6.29 -9.56
C VAL A 169 -17.62 -7.24 -9.28
N LEU A 170 -18.38 -7.02 -8.20
CA LEU A 170 -19.56 -7.84 -7.91
C LEU A 170 -20.63 -7.71 -9.01
N GLN A 171 -20.78 -6.51 -9.58
CA GLN A 171 -21.76 -6.23 -10.63
C GLN A 171 -21.33 -6.73 -12.02
N PHE A 172 -20.09 -6.46 -12.42
CA PHE A 172 -19.63 -6.65 -13.80
C PHE A 172 -18.64 -7.82 -13.97
N GLY A 173 -18.04 -8.30 -12.87
CA GLY A 173 -17.08 -9.38 -12.86
C GLY A 173 -17.72 -10.76 -13.04
N LYS A 174 -16.92 -11.70 -13.58
CA LYS A 174 -17.35 -13.07 -13.88
C LYS A 174 -16.65 -14.15 -13.06
N ASP A 175 -15.51 -13.82 -12.46
CA ASP A 175 -14.71 -14.76 -11.68
C ASP A 175 -15.21 -14.82 -10.23
N ASP A 176 -15.59 -16.01 -9.77
CA ASP A 176 -16.18 -16.22 -8.45
C ASP A 176 -15.18 -16.00 -7.31
N GLN A 177 -13.89 -16.31 -7.53
CA GLN A 177 -12.84 -16.07 -6.54
C GLN A 177 -12.64 -14.57 -6.35
N VAL A 178 -12.58 -13.80 -7.45
CA VAL A 178 -12.45 -12.34 -7.38
C VAL A 178 -13.68 -11.71 -6.71
N LYS A 179 -14.88 -12.23 -6.96
CA LYS A 179 -16.10 -11.82 -6.24
C LYS A 179 -16.05 -12.18 -4.76
N GLY A 180 -15.45 -13.31 -4.40
CA GLY A 180 -15.15 -13.68 -3.03
C GLY A 180 -14.29 -12.64 -2.31
N TRP A 181 -13.16 -12.26 -2.92
CA TRP A 181 -12.28 -11.20 -2.38
C TRP A 181 -12.99 -9.85 -2.28
N ALA A 182 -13.81 -9.48 -3.28
CA ALA A 182 -14.57 -8.24 -3.25
C ALA A 182 -15.53 -8.16 -2.05
N ASN A 183 -16.23 -9.25 -1.72
CA ASN A 183 -17.10 -9.31 -0.54
C ASN A 183 -16.32 -9.18 0.78
N GLN A 184 -15.14 -9.80 0.88
CA GLN A 184 -14.26 -9.66 2.04
C GLN A 184 -13.79 -8.21 2.22
N ILE A 185 -13.37 -7.56 1.13
CA ILE A 185 -12.97 -6.15 1.11
C ILE A 185 -14.11 -5.25 1.58
N ILE A 186 -15.33 -5.42 1.04
CA ILE A 186 -16.48 -4.61 1.43
C ILE A 186 -16.77 -4.76 2.92
N THR A 187 -16.79 -6.00 3.43
CA THR A 187 -17.11 -6.27 4.83
C THR A 187 -16.09 -5.63 5.78
N ALA A 188 -14.80 -5.84 5.53
CA ALA A 188 -13.73 -5.32 6.37
C ALA A 188 -13.70 -3.78 6.33
N GLN A 189 -13.69 -3.20 5.13
CA GLN A 189 -13.51 -1.76 4.98
C GLN A 189 -14.74 -0.95 5.40
N GLN A 190 -15.96 -1.52 5.35
CA GLN A 190 -17.14 -0.88 5.93
C GLN A 190 -17.04 -0.77 7.46
N ALA A 191 -16.55 -1.82 8.13
CA ALA A 191 -16.34 -1.80 9.57
C ALA A 191 -15.26 -0.78 9.97
N GLU A 192 -14.14 -0.76 9.25
CA GLU A 192 -13.06 0.20 9.47
C GLU A 192 -13.51 1.65 9.21
N LEU A 193 -14.29 1.88 8.15
CA LEU A 193 -14.87 3.18 7.84
C LEU A 193 -15.74 3.70 8.99
N ALA A 194 -16.61 2.85 9.55
CA ALA A 194 -17.45 3.22 10.69
C ALA A 194 -16.61 3.54 11.93
N ALA A 195 -15.59 2.73 12.22
CA ALA A 195 -14.69 2.96 13.36
C ALA A 195 -13.90 4.26 13.21
N MET A 196 -13.37 4.55 12.02
CA MET A 196 -12.64 5.78 11.71
C MET A 196 -13.50 7.03 11.81
N GLN A 197 -14.73 6.98 11.28
CA GLN A 197 -15.68 8.09 11.40
C GLN A 197 -16.06 8.38 12.86
N GLU A 198 -16.26 7.33 13.65
CA GLU A 198 -16.56 7.47 15.08
C GLU A 198 -15.35 8.04 15.84
N TRP A 199 -14.15 7.55 15.55
CA TRP A 199 -12.91 8.05 16.14
C TRP A 199 -12.70 9.54 15.86
N LEU A 200 -12.96 10.01 14.63
CA LEU A 200 -12.88 11.43 14.30
C LEU A 200 -13.90 12.28 15.06
N LYS A 201 -15.15 11.83 15.22
CA LYS A 201 -16.15 12.58 16.00
C LYS A 201 -15.72 12.83 17.45
N GLN A 202 -14.96 11.90 18.01
CA GLN A 202 -14.48 12.01 19.40
C GLN A 202 -13.27 12.93 19.55
N ARG A 203 -12.52 13.22 18.47
CA ARG A 203 -11.20 13.88 18.51
C ARG A 203 -11.07 15.12 17.62
N ALA A 204 -11.90 15.29 16.61
CA ALA A 204 -12.01 16.52 15.86
C ALA A 204 -12.77 17.56 16.72
N LYS A 205 -12.03 18.23 17.61
CA LYS A 205 -12.44 19.47 18.28
C LYS A 205 -11.63 20.63 17.76
#